data_AF-A0A6S7EE54-F1
#
_entry.id   AF-A0A6S7EE54-F1
#
_cell.length_a   1.000
_cell.length_b   1.000
_cell.length_c   1.000
_cell.angle_alpha   90.00
_cell.angle_beta   90.00
_cell.angle_gamma   90.00
#
_symmetry.space_group_name_H-M   'P 1'
#
loop_
_entity.id
_entity.type
_entity.pdbx_description
1 polymer ?
#
loop_
_entity_poly.entity_id
_entity_poly.type
_entity_poly.pdbx_seq_one_letter_code
_entity_poly.pdbx_strand_id
1 'polypeptide(L)'
;MDEYRMYRIEHYLTPGKLKDSYATWLRGLRGMRDKVAVIRRVARLASGNFGDHRFCREGVWELRIDTGPGLRVYYALSGERLVLLLAGGSKRTQDADIQRAVEYWHDWQRRTDDEKQAP
;
A
#
# COMPACT_ATOMS: atom_id res chain seq x y z
N MET A 1 12.21 -24.45 6.74
CA MET A 1 11.60 -24.46 5.40
C MET A 1 10.48 -23.46 5.50
N ASP A 2 10.76 -22.20 5.15
CA ASP A 2 9.79 -21.12 5.32
C ASP A 2 8.56 -21.40 4.44
N GLU A 3 7.40 -21.45 5.07
CA GLU A 3 6.12 -21.56 4.42
C GLU A 3 5.99 -20.39 3.43
N TYR A 4 5.94 -20.68 2.13
CA TYR A 4 5.89 -19.68 1.07
C TYR A 4 4.53 -18.97 1.12
N ARG A 5 4.40 -17.99 2.01
CA ARG A 5 3.14 -17.28 2.23
C ARG A 5 2.96 -16.24 1.13
N MET A 6 2.11 -16.57 0.17
CA MET A 6 1.66 -15.61 -0.83
C MET A 6 0.52 -14.78 -0.25
N TYR A 7 0.71 -13.46 -0.24
CA TYR A 7 -0.33 -12.53 0.16
C TYR A 7 -1.20 -12.16 -1.03
N ARG A 8 -2.51 -12.14 -0.83
CA ARG A 8 -3.46 -11.57 -1.78
C ARG A 8 -3.39 -10.04 -1.68
N ILE A 9 -3.04 -9.38 -2.78
CA ILE A 9 -3.08 -7.92 -2.85
C ILE A 9 -4.53 -7.47 -2.89
N GLU A 10 -4.90 -6.57 -1.99
CA GLU A 10 -6.14 -5.83 -2.01
C GLU A 10 -5.83 -4.33 -2.07
N HIS A 11 -6.65 -3.57 -2.79
CA HIS A 11 -6.51 -2.12 -2.86
C HIS A 11 -7.59 -1.50 -1.99
N TYR A 12 -7.21 -0.57 -1.13
CA TYR A 12 -8.19 0.20 -0.37
C TYR A 12 -8.96 1.15 -1.29
N LEU A 13 -10.29 1.11 -1.18
CA LEU A 13 -11.21 2.00 -1.88
C LEU A 13 -11.76 3.03 -0.90
N THR A 14 -11.53 4.32 -1.15
CA THR A 14 -12.02 5.38 -0.26
C THR A 14 -13.55 5.35 -0.15
N PRO A 15 -14.13 5.68 1.02
CA PRO A 15 -15.57 5.82 1.18
C PRO A 15 -16.21 6.74 0.13
N GLY A 16 -17.44 6.44 -0.24
CA GLY A 16 -18.23 7.22 -1.20
C GLY A 16 -17.84 6.96 -2.64
N LYS A 17 -16.74 7.57 -3.13
CA LYS A 17 -16.35 7.52 -4.55
C LYS A 17 -15.63 6.23 -4.98
N LEU A 18 -15.43 5.28 -4.07
CA LEU A 18 -14.71 4.02 -4.29
C LEU A 18 -13.39 4.22 -5.04
N LYS A 19 -12.66 5.27 -4.65
CA LYS A 19 -11.43 5.64 -5.32
C LYS A 19 -10.30 4.76 -4.79
N ASP A 20 -9.64 4.06 -5.71
CA ASP A 20 -8.37 3.42 -5.46
C ASP A 20 -7.24 4.46 -5.37
N SER A 21 -6.81 4.75 -4.15
CA SER A 21 -5.76 5.73 -3.86
C SER A 21 -4.42 5.33 -4.45
N TYR A 22 -4.05 4.04 -4.35
CA TYR A 22 -2.79 3.52 -4.87
C TYR A 22 -2.77 3.54 -6.40
N ALA A 23 -3.80 2.99 -7.07
CA ALA A 23 -3.82 2.95 -8.53
C ALA A 23 -3.94 4.35 -9.14
N THR A 24 -4.69 5.26 -8.51
CA THR A 24 -4.74 6.65 -8.96
C THR A 24 -3.37 7.31 -8.88
N TRP A 25 -2.67 7.13 -7.77
CA TRP A 25 -1.31 7.65 -7.60
C TRP A 25 -0.33 7.04 -8.61
N LEU A 26 -0.36 5.72 -8.80
CA LEU A 26 0.51 4.99 -9.72
C LEU A 26 0.32 5.45 -11.17
N ARG A 27 -0.93 5.67 -11.59
CA ARG A 27 -1.26 6.22 -12.91
C ARG A 27 -0.67 7.62 -13.10
N GLY A 28 -0.70 8.45 -12.05
CA GLY A 28 -0.21 9.83 -12.05
C GLY A 28 1.32 9.99 -12.03
N LEU A 29 2.09 8.92 -11.76
CA LEU A 29 3.54 8.98 -11.88
C LEU A 29 3.94 9.34 -13.32
N ARG A 30 4.91 10.25 -13.50
CA ARG A 30 5.34 10.69 -14.83
C ARG A 30 6.32 9.71 -15.49
N GLY A 31 7.24 9.13 -14.72
CA GLY A 31 8.30 8.26 -15.23
C GLY A 31 7.89 6.79 -15.32
N MET A 32 8.09 6.18 -16.49
CA MET A 32 7.87 4.73 -16.68
C MET A 32 8.76 3.89 -15.75
N ARG A 33 10.02 4.31 -15.55
CA ARG A 33 10.97 3.64 -14.65
C ARG A 33 10.43 3.55 -13.22
N ASP A 34 9.85 4.64 -12.71
CA ASP A 34 9.28 4.69 -11.37
C ASP A 34 8.06 3.78 -11.25
N LYS A 35 7.15 3.80 -12.24
CA LYS A 35 5.99 2.89 -12.28
C LYS A 35 6.42 1.43 -12.22
N VAL A 36 7.39 1.04 -13.05
CA VAL A 36 7.90 -0.33 -13.10
C VAL A 36 8.58 -0.72 -11.78
N ALA A 37 9.32 0.19 -11.16
CA ALA A 37 9.96 -0.07 -9.87
C ALA A 37 8.92 -0.33 -8.76
N VAL A 38 7.85 0.48 -8.70
CA VAL A 38 6.74 0.26 -7.76
C VAL A 38 6.08 -1.09 -8.01
N ILE A 39 5.66 -1.37 -9.25
CA ILE A 39 4.94 -2.61 -9.59
C ILE A 39 5.79 -3.84 -9.22
N ARG A 40 7.07 -3.85 -9.57
CA ARG A 40 7.99 -4.94 -9.23
C ARG A 40 8.15 -5.10 -7.72
N ARG A 41 8.20 -3.99 -6.97
CA ARG A 41 8.37 -4.05 -5.52
C ARG A 41 7.12 -4.57 -4.82
N VAL A 42 5.94 -4.15 -5.26
CA VAL A 42 4.65 -4.64 -4.76
C VAL A 42 4.46 -6.13 -5.08
N ALA A 43 4.85 -6.59 -6.28
CA ALA A 43 4.80 -8.01 -6.62
C ALA A 43 5.72 -8.86 -5.72
N ARG A 44 6.94 -8.38 -5.42
CA ARG A 44 7.85 -9.05 -4.47
C ARG A 44 7.27 -9.09 -3.06
N LEU A 45 6.69 -7.98 -2.62
CA LEU A 45 6.02 -7.88 -1.33
C LEU A 45 4.90 -8.93 -1.20
N ALA A 46 4.07 -9.11 -2.23
CA ALA A 46 3.02 -10.13 -2.26
C ALA A 46 3.55 -11.57 -2.22
N SER A 47 4.75 -11.82 -2.76
CA SER A 47 5.43 -13.12 -2.63
C SER A 47 6.16 -13.32 -1.27
N GLY A 48 5.91 -12.45 -0.28
CA GLY A 48 6.56 -12.52 1.03
C GLY A 48 7.96 -11.90 1.08
N ASN A 49 8.43 -11.28 -0.01
CA ASN A 49 9.70 -10.56 -0.03
C ASN A 49 9.49 -9.07 0.29
N PHE A 50 9.44 -8.79 1.60
CA PHE A 50 9.17 -7.46 2.14
C PHE A 50 10.29 -6.45 1.86
N GLY A 51 11.54 -6.89 1.66
CA GLY A 51 12.75 -6.07 1.46
C GLY A 51 12.83 -4.85 2.40
N ASP A 52 13.25 -3.69 1.90
CA ASP A 52 13.19 -2.43 2.65
C ASP A 52 11.75 -1.96 2.92
N HIS A 53 11.32 -2.14 4.17
CA HIS A 53 10.04 -1.71 4.72
C HIS A 53 10.21 -1.34 6.20
N ARG A 54 9.26 -0.61 6.77
CA ARG A 54 9.28 -0.22 8.19
C ARG A 54 7.88 -0.17 8.76
N PHE A 55 7.71 -0.64 9.99
CA PHE A 55 6.49 -0.38 10.75
C PHE A 55 6.39 1.13 11.04
N CYS A 56 5.22 1.71 10.77
CA CYS A 56 4.93 3.11 11.10
C CYS A 56 4.23 3.18 12.46
N ARG A 57 2.92 2.95 12.48
CA ARG A 57 2.06 2.91 13.67
C ARG A 57 0.73 2.25 13.35
N GLU A 58 0.01 1.79 14.38
CA GLU A 58 -1.39 1.37 14.28
C GLU A 58 -1.68 0.31 13.20
N GLY A 59 -0.74 -0.60 12.97
CA GLY A 59 -0.87 -1.67 11.95
C GLY A 59 -0.43 -1.27 10.54
N VAL A 60 -0.06 0.00 10.32
CA VAL A 60 0.43 0.51 9.04
C VAL A 60 1.94 0.35 8.92
N TRP A 61 2.37 -0.08 7.75
CA TRP A 61 3.75 -0.24 7.33
C TRP A 61 4.03 0.64 6.11
N GLU A 62 5.27 1.12 6.00
CA GLU A 62 5.79 1.74 4.78
C GLU A 62 6.68 0.75 4.02
N LEU A 63 6.41 0.58 2.72
CA LEU A 63 7.33 -0.03 1.77
C LEU A 63 8.16 1.08 1.13
N ARG A 64 9.48 0.96 1.22
CA ARG A 64 10.42 1.97 0.72
C ARG A 64 10.98 1.54 -0.62
N ILE A 65 10.85 2.41 -1.61
CA ILE A 65 11.30 2.17 -2.99
C ILE A 65 12.35 3.22 -3.32
N ASP A 66 13.60 2.78 -3.42
CA ASP A 66 14.74 3.63 -3.70
C ASP A 66 14.83 3.93 -5.21
N THR A 67 13.97 4.83 -5.66
CA THR A 67 14.11 5.50 -6.96
C THR A 67 14.05 6.99 -6.74
N GLY A 68 14.84 7.77 -7.50
CA GLY A 68 14.90 9.25 -7.52
C GLY A 68 14.22 9.98 -6.35
N PRO A 69 12.89 10.21 -6.40
CA PRO A 69 12.13 10.94 -5.38
C PRO A 69 11.97 10.27 -4.00
N GLY A 70 12.33 9.00 -3.85
CA GLY A 70 12.13 8.21 -2.63
C GLY A 70 10.67 7.82 -2.42
N LEU A 71 10.15 6.97 -3.33
CA LEU A 71 8.74 6.57 -3.31
C LEU A 71 8.40 5.69 -2.10
N ARG A 72 7.15 5.79 -1.64
CA ARG A 72 6.59 5.05 -0.51
C ARG A 72 5.24 4.48 -0.88
N VAL A 73 5.00 3.23 -0.50
CA VAL A 73 3.67 2.61 -0.53
C VAL A 73 3.34 2.22 0.91
N TYR A 74 2.19 2.68 1.41
CA TYR A 74 1.72 2.36 2.75
C TYR A 74 0.73 1.21 2.66
N TYR A 75 0.92 0.20 3.51
CA TYR A 75 0.13 -1.02 3.48
C TYR A 75 -0.12 -1.54 4.90
N ALA A 76 -1.10 -2.44 5.02
CA ALA A 76 -1.37 -3.21 6.22
C ALA A 76 -1.55 -4.69 5.88
N LEU A 77 -1.43 -5.56 6.89
CA LEU A 77 -1.66 -6.99 6.76
C LEU A 77 -2.89 -7.41 7.57
N SER A 78 -3.72 -8.27 6.98
CA SER A 78 -4.85 -8.92 7.65
C SER A 78 -4.89 -10.40 7.27
N GLY A 79 -4.26 -11.25 8.08
CA GLY A 79 -4.00 -12.64 7.71
C GLY A 79 -3.15 -12.72 6.44
N GLU A 80 -3.71 -13.29 5.38
CA GLU A 80 -3.06 -13.40 4.06
C GLU A 80 -3.39 -12.24 3.11
N ARG A 81 -4.13 -11.23 3.59
CA ARG A 81 -4.45 -10.04 2.81
C ARG A 81 -3.38 -8.98 3.02
N LEU A 82 -2.85 -8.47 1.91
CA LEU A 82 -1.98 -7.31 1.87
C LEU A 82 -2.75 -6.14 1.29
N VAL A 83 -3.14 -5.22 2.15
CA VAL A 83 -4.00 -4.09 1.78
C VAL A 83 -3.13 -2.88 1.45
N LEU A 84 -3.12 -2.46 0.19
CA LEU A 84 -2.49 -1.22 -0.26
C LEU A 84 -3.39 -0.04 0.09
N LEU A 85 -2.96 0.80 1.04
CA LEU A 85 -3.77 1.87 1.61
C LEU A 85 -3.60 3.17 0.82
N LEU A 86 -2.35 3.58 0.65
CA LEU A 86 -1.95 4.85 0.05
C LEU A 86 -0.56 4.71 -0.56
N ALA A 87 -0.20 5.61 -1.47
CA ALA A 87 1.18 5.79 -1.91
C ALA A 87 1.53 7.28 -2.05
N GLY A 88 2.81 7.58 -1.89
CA GLY A 88 3.34 8.94 -1.80
C GLY A 88 4.81 9.00 -2.20
N GLY A 89 5.34 10.22 -2.38
CA GLY A 89 6.62 10.41 -3.07
C GLY A 89 7.57 11.43 -2.46
N SER A 90 7.40 11.83 -1.20
CA SER A 90 8.39 12.71 -0.57
C SER A 90 8.43 12.54 0.95
N LYS A 91 9.62 12.72 1.53
CA LYS A 91 9.79 12.76 3.00
C LYS A 91 8.99 13.88 3.65
N ARG A 92 8.71 14.98 2.93
CA ARG A 92 7.99 16.15 3.47
C ARG A 92 6.52 15.87 3.77
N THR A 93 5.92 14.91 3.08
CA THR A 93 4.50 14.53 3.27
C THR A 93 4.35 13.26 4.10
N GLN A 94 5.45 12.65 4.54
CA GLN A 94 5.46 11.31 5.13
C GLN A 94 4.51 11.19 6.33
N ASP A 95 4.57 12.11 7.30
CA ASP A 95 3.72 12.03 8.49
C ASP A 95 2.23 12.16 8.16
N ALA A 96 1.88 13.05 7.21
CA ALA A 96 0.52 13.21 6.73
C ALA A 96 0.04 12.00 5.93
N ASP A 97 0.93 11.37 5.16
CA ASP A 97 0.63 10.16 4.41
C ASP A 97 0.42 8.96 5.36
N ILE A 98 1.25 8.83 6.40
CA ILE A 98 1.07 7.81 7.45
C ILE A 98 -0.26 8.02 8.16
N GLN A 99 -0.58 9.26 8.55
CA GLN A 99 -1.85 9.59 9.21
C GLN A 99 -3.05 9.15 8.37
N ARG A 100 -3.03 9.47 7.08
CA ARG A 100 -4.08 9.08 6.15
C ARG A 100 -4.14 7.57 5.93
N ALA A 101 -3.00 6.89 5.89
CA ALA A 101 -2.96 5.43 5.79
C ALA A 101 -3.56 4.77 7.03
N VAL A 102 -3.34 5.31 8.23
CA VAL A 102 -3.98 4.83 9.47
C VAL A 102 -5.50 4.99 9.40
N GLU A 103 -5.99 6.14 8.96
CA GLU A 103 -7.43 6.38 8.77
C GLU A 103 -8.05 5.37 7.79
N TYR A 104 -7.37 5.12 6.66
CA TYR A 104 -7.81 4.14 5.67
C TYR A 104 -7.78 2.72 6.20
N TRP A 105 -6.79 2.40 7.03
CA TRP A 105 -6.70 1.09 7.65
C TRP A 105 -7.84 0.85 8.64
N HIS A 106 -8.11 1.80 9.54
CA HIS A 106 -9.24 1.71 10.47
C HIS A 106 -10.59 1.68 9.76
N ASP A 107 -10.71 2.35 8.61
CA ASP A 107 -11.90 2.25 7.78
C ASP A 107 -12.05 0.85 7.18
N TRP A 108 -11.01 0.31 6.56
CA TRP A 108 -11.03 -1.05 6.02
C TRP A 108 -11.36 -2.11 7.08
N GLN A 109 -10.82 -1.97 8.31
CA GLN A 109 -11.06 -2.91 9.40
C GLN A 109 -12.53 -2.95 9.86
N ARG A 110 -13.26 -1.83 9.75
CA ARG A 110 -14.67 -1.71 10.16
C ARG A 110 -15.63 -2.29 9.12
N ARG A 111 -15.19 -2.50 7.89
CA ARG A 111 -16.02 -3.01 6.80
C ARG A 111 -16.21 -4.52 6.89
N THR A 112 -17.39 -4.97 6.49
CA THR A 112 -17.66 -6.36 6.15
C THR A 112 -16.84 -6.79 4.93
N ASP A 113 -16.70 -8.10 4.70
CA ASP A 113 -15.94 -8.59 3.55
C ASP A 113 -16.58 -8.22 2.20
N ASP A 114 -17.90 -8.01 2.16
CA ASP A 114 -18.62 -7.52 0.97
C ASP A 114 -18.30 -6.03 0.70
N GLU A 115 -18.26 -5.20 1.74
CA GLU A 115 -17.96 -3.76 1.63
C GLU A 115 -16.49 -3.47 1.29
N LYS A 116 -15.59 -4.44 1.51
CA LYS A 116 -14.18 -4.36 1.10
C LYS A 116 -13.98 -4.68 -0.37
N GLN A 117 -14.87 -5.47 -0.97
CA GLN A 117 -14.77 -6.00 -2.33
C GLN A 117 -15.65 -5.26 -3.34
N ALA A 118 -16.46 -4.28 -2.88
CA ALA A 118 -17.37 -3.54 -3.75
C ALA A 118 -16.61 -2.80 -4.88
N PRO A 119 -17.06 -2.92 -6.15
CA PRO A 119 -16.39 -2.37 -7.34
C PRO A 119 -16.42 -0.84 -7.44
#